data_AF-A0A381SSL5-F1
#
_entry.id   AF-A0A381SSL5-F1
#
_cell.length_a   1.000
_cell.length_b   1.000
_cell.length_c   1.000
_cell.angle_alpha   90.00
_cell.angle_beta   90.00
_cell.angle_gamma   90.00
#
_symmetry.space_group_name_H-M   'P 1'
#
loop_
_entity.id
_entity.type
_entity.pdbx_description
1 polymer ?
#
loop_
_entity_poly.entity_id
_entity_poly.type
_entity_poly.pdbx_seq_one_letter_code
_entity_poly.pdbx_strand_id
1 'polypeptide(L)'
;MGFELKGLKYDATRKLNKLQKTVRVKTSDSTIHNFNYSPVPYDVNFSLYSFTATAENGLQIIEQILPYFAPDYTVTINAIPELNIKRDVPIVLDEVQYEDTYDGEFNKRRAVIYTLEFTAKTYLYGPMAQSKVIRKSQSDIGTSTDAPLSREERIIVIPNPETANADDDFGFTTKISFFDDTKKYNPVTGEDE
;
A
#
# COMPACT_ATOMS: atom_id res chain seq x y z
N MET A 1 -13.15 -28.18 -11.70
CA MET A 1 -11.88 -27.45 -11.62
C MET A 1 -11.54 -27.22 -10.15
N GLY A 2 -10.25 -27.22 -9.80
CA GLY A 2 -9.74 -26.93 -8.45
C GLY A 2 -8.68 -25.84 -8.51
N PHE A 3 -8.62 -24.99 -7.49
CA PHE A 3 -7.64 -23.90 -7.39
C PHE A 3 -6.76 -24.11 -6.16
N GLU A 4 -5.45 -23.91 -6.31
CA GLU A 4 -4.50 -24.03 -5.22
C GLU A 4 -3.48 -22.88 -5.25
N LEU A 5 -3.31 -22.21 -4.11
CA LEU A 5 -2.20 -21.28 -3.92
C LEU A 5 -0.93 -22.09 -3.61
N LYS A 6 0.07 -22.02 -4.50
CA LYS A 6 1.34 -22.73 -4.36
C LYS A 6 2.34 -22.01 -3.47
N GLY A 7 2.37 -20.67 -3.54
CA GLY A 7 3.31 -19.93 -2.72
C GLY A 7 3.33 -18.43 -2.98
N LEU A 8 4.11 -17.75 -2.14
CA LEU A 8 4.38 -16.33 -2.21
C LEU A 8 5.89 -16.13 -2.21
N LYS A 9 6.44 -15.48 -3.23
CA LYS A 9 7.87 -15.24 -3.37
C LYS A 9 8.15 -13.74 -3.47
N TYR A 10 9.09 -13.24 -2.69
CA TYR A 10 9.53 -11.86 -2.80
C TYR A 10 10.32 -11.65 -4.11
N ASP A 11 9.99 -10.59 -4.86
CA ASP A 11 10.67 -10.25 -6.12
C ASP A 11 11.54 -8.99 -5.94
N ALA A 12 12.85 -9.20 -5.73
CA ALA A 12 13.79 -8.12 -5.49
C ALA A 12 14.00 -7.18 -6.70
N THR A 13 13.68 -7.62 -7.92
CA THR A 13 13.92 -6.84 -9.14
C THR A 13 12.96 -5.66 -9.26
N ARG A 14 11.77 -5.77 -8.67
CA ARG A 14 10.71 -4.75 -8.64
C ARG A 14 10.74 -3.88 -7.38
N LYS A 15 11.85 -3.90 -6.64
CA LYS A 15 11.95 -3.21 -5.35
C LYS A 15 11.88 -1.69 -5.54
N LEU A 16 10.92 -1.07 -4.87
CA LEU A 16 10.79 0.38 -4.77
C LEU A 16 11.55 0.92 -3.55
N ASN A 17 11.82 2.22 -3.55
CA ASN A 17 12.43 2.89 -2.41
C ASN A 17 11.46 2.89 -1.22
N LYS A 18 11.83 2.26 -0.11
CA LYS A 18 11.00 2.12 1.09
C LYS A 18 10.68 3.44 1.79
N LEU A 19 11.47 4.49 1.57
CA LEU A 19 11.29 5.80 2.21
C LEU A 19 10.21 6.66 1.53
N GLN A 20 9.79 6.30 0.32
CA GLN A 20 8.70 7.01 -0.35
C GLN A 20 7.36 6.66 0.31
N LYS A 21 6.60 7.69 0.63
CA LYS A 21 5.25 7.60 1.20
C LYS A 21 4.26 8.29 0.28
N THR A 22 3.11 7.67 0.07
CA THR A 22 1.95 8.31 -0.55
C THR A 22 1.08 8.86 0.56
N VAL A 23 0.77 10.15 0.51
CA VAL A 23 -0.05 10.84 1.51
C VAL A 23 -1.31 11.35 0.84
N ARG A 24 -2.46 11.22 1.51
CA ARG A 24 -3.72 11.81 1.07
C ARG A 24 -4.53 12.29 2.27
N VAL A 25 -5.16 13.44 2.15
CA VAL A 25 -6.11 13.93 3.14
C VAL A 25 -7.31 13.00 3.19
N LYS A 26 -7.77 12.68 4.41
CA LYS A 26 -8.91 11.79 4.62
C LYS A 26 -10.20 12.52 4.23
N THR A 27 -11.00 11.92 3.35
CA THR A 27 -12.23 12.54 2.83
C THR A 27 -13.24 12.95 3.91
N SER A 28 -13.28 12.22 5.03
CA SER A 28 -14.20 12.51 6.14
C SER A 28 -13.69 13.57 7.12
N ASP A 29 -12.37 13.84 7.13
CA ASP A 29 -11.74 14.72 8.10
C ASP A 29 -10.47 15.32 7.49
N SER A 30 -10.56 16.60 7.11
CA SER A 30 -9.47 17.32 6.46
C SER A 30 -8.30 17.67 7.40
N THR A 31 -8.41 17.32 8.69
CA THR A 31 -7.35 17.48 9.69
C THR A 31 -6.47 16.23 9.83
N ILE A 32 -6.80 15.16 9.11
CA ILE A 32 -6.10 13.88 9.16
C ILE A 32 -5.59 13.50 7.76
N HIS A 33 -4.33 13.10 7.71
CA HIS A 33 -3.72 12.46 6.56
C HIS A 33 -3.69 10.96 6.74
N ASN A 34 -4.16 10.23 5.73
CA ASN A 34 -3.83 8.84 5.52
C ASN A 34 -2.51 8.77 4.76
N PHE A 35 -1.60 7.90 5.18
CA PHE A 35 -0.41 7.62 4.40
C PHE A 35 -0.06 6.14 4.41
N ASN A 36 0.58 5.71 3.33
CA ASN A 36 1.20 4.39 3.27
C ASN A 36 2.58 4.48 2.63
N TYR A 37 3.47 3.61 3.07
CA TYR A 37 4.80 3.47 2.51
C TYR A 37 4.73 2.73 1.17
N SER A 38 5.82 2.82 0.40
CA SER A 38 5.95 2.11 -0.86
C SER A 38 5.73 0.61 -0.67
N PRO A 39 4.97 -0.04 -1.56
CA PRO A 39 4.62 -1.43 -1.42
C PRO A 39 5.82 -2.35 -1.66
N VAL A 40 5.67 -3.59 -1.20
CA VAL A 40 6.65 -4.65 -1.35
C VAL A 40 6.22 -5.58 -2.49
N PRO A 41 7.06 -5.80 -3.52
CA PRO A 41 6.72 -6.70 -4.64
C PRO A 41 6.74 -8.17 -4.22
N TYR A 42 5.67 -8.90 -4.57
CA TYR A 42 5.59 -10.34 -4.41
C TYR A 42 5.06 -10.98 -5.70
N ASP A 43 5.55 -12.17 -5.99
CA ASP A 43 5.01 -13.09 -6.98
C ASP A 43 4.13 -14.10 -6.25
N VAL A 44 2.88 -14.23 -6.67
CA VAL A 44 1.89 -15.17 -6.14
C VAL A 44 1.79 -16.32 -7.11
N ASN A 45 2.28 -17.49 -6.73
CA ASN A 45 2.21 -18.69 -7.56
C ASN A 45 0.95 -19.48 -7.21
N PHE A 46 0.17 -19.85 -8.22
CA PHE A 46 -1.02 -20.67 -8.04
C PHE A 46 -1.21 -21.63 -9.20
N SER A 47 -1.89 -22.75 -8.92
CA SER A 47 -2.21 -23.77 -9.91
C SER A 47 -3.71 -23.89 -10.07
N LEU A 48 -4.17 -23.99 -11.31
CA LEU A 48 -5.55 -24.34 -11.66
C LEU A 48 -5.57 -25.76 -12.21
N TYR A 49 -6.37 -26.61 -11.60
CA TYR A 49 -6.56 -28.00 -11.99
C TYR A 49 -7.88 -28.18 -12.71
N SER A 50 -7.86 -28.80 -13.88
CA SER A 50 -9.06 -29.25 -14.60
C SER A 50 -9.07 -30.77 -14.67
N PHE A 51 -10.05 -31.39 -14.00
CA PHE A 51 -10.26 -32.84 -14.00
C PHE A 51 -11.46 -33.15 -14.88
N THR A 52 -11.27 -33.93 -15.94
CA THR A 52 -12.33 -34.32 -16.87
C THR A 52 -12.33 -35.83 -17.12
N ALA A 53 -13.51 -36.40 -17.36
CA ALA A 53 -13.64 -37.82 -17.67
C ALA A 53 -13.20 -38.16 -19.11
N THR A 54 -13.25 -37.17 -20.02
CA THR A 54 -12.84 -37.30 -21.42
C THR A 54 -11.81 -36.24 -21.77
N ALA A 55 -10.91 -36.57 -22.70
CA ALA A 55 -9.89 -35.64 -23.20
C ALA A 55 -10.51 -34.45 -23.94
N GLU A 56 -11.59 -34.68 -24.70
CA GLU A 56 -12.32 -33.65 -25.43
C GLU A 56 -12.90 -32.57 -24.51
N ASN A 57 -13.59 -32.98 -23.43
CA ASN A 57 -14.14 -32.01 -22.46
C ASN A 57 -13.02 -31.21 -21.78
N GLY A 58 -11.87 -31.85 -21.54
CA GLY A 58 -10.70 -31.16 -21.00
C GLY A 58 -10.18 -30.11 -21.97
N LEU A 59 -9.97 -30.49 -23.24
CA LEU A 59 -9.50 -29.58 -24.27
C LEU A 59 -10.43 -28.37 -24.47
N GLN A 60 -11.75 -28.59 -24.49
CA GLN A 60 -12.73 -27.50 -24.61
C GLN A 60 -12.59 -26.43 -23.51
N ILE A 61 -12.30 -26.86 -22.26
CA ILE A 61 -12.08 -25.93 -21.15
C ILE A 61 -10.76 -25.15 -21.37
N ILE A 62 -9.70 -25.84 -21.77
CA ILE A 62 -8.37 -25.23 -21.96
C ILE A 62 -8.39 -24.21 -23.10
N GLU A 63 -9.05 -24.51 -24.21
CA GLU A 63 -9.21 -23.58 -25.34
C GLU A 63 -9.96 -22.29 -24.98
N GLN A 64 -10.80 -22.31 -23.93
CA GLN A 64 -11.45 -21.10 -23.43
C GLN A 64 -10.55 -20.24 -22.52
N ILE A 65 -9.44 -20.78 -22.02
CA ILE A 65 -8.53 -20.10 -21.10
C ILE A 65 -7.33 -19.55 -21.86
N LEU A 66 -6.64 -20.39 -22.65
CA LEU A 66 -5.35 -20.05 -23.26
C LEU A 66 -5.36 -18.76 -24.11
N PRO A 67 -6.38 -18.45 -24.92
CA PRO A 67 -6.36 -17.27 -25.77
C PRO A 67 -6.28 -15.93 -25.03
N TYR A 68 -6.62 -15.91 -23.73
CA TYR A 68 -6.55 -14.69 -22.91
C TYR A 68 -5.13 -14.38 -22.38
N PHE A 69 -4.20 -15.32 -22.48
CA PHE A 69 -2.83 -15.18 -21.96
C PHE A 69 -1.83 -15.09 -23.11
N ALA A 70 -1.32 -13.89 -23.39
CA ALA A 70 -0.43 -13.64 -24.52
C ALA A 70 0.81 -12.80 -24.16
N PRO A 71 1.72 -13.23 -23.27
CA PRO A 71 1.75 -14.40 -22.38
C PRO A 71 1.14 -14.13 -20.98
N ASP A 72 0.68 -12.91 -20.76
CA ASP A 72 0.07 -12.47 -19.51
C ASP A 72 -1.31 -11.85 -19.73
N TYR A 73 -2.13 -11.89 -18.69
CA TYR A 73 -3.41 -11.23 -18.59
C TYR A 73 -3.35 -10.24 -17.41
N THR A 74 -3.46 -8.95 -17.72
CA THR A 74 -3.32 -7.89 -16.73
C THR A 74 -4.68 -7.44 -16.18
N VAL A 75 -4.81 -7.46 -14.86
CA VAL A 75 -6.02 -7.01 -14.13
C VAL A 75 -5.71 -5.81 -13.26
N THR A 76 -6.49 -4.75 -13.40
CA THR A 76 -6.41 -3.59 -12.49
C THR A 76 -7.15 -3.87 -11.18
N ILE A 77 -6.42 -3.88 -10.07
CA ILE A 77 -6.99 -3.97 -8.72
C ILE A 77 -6.97 -2.60 -8.03
N ASN A 78 -7.97 -2.31 -7.22
CA ASN A 78 -7.93 -1.20 -6.28
C ASN A 78 -7.26 -1.67 -4.98
N ALA A 79 -5.95 -1.43 -4.86
CA ALA A 79 -5.15 -1.97 -3.76
C ALA A 79 -5.40 -1.26 -2.43
N ILE A 80 -5.61 0.06 -2.46
CA ILE A 80 -5.98 0.87 -1.28
C ILE A 80 -7.04 1.89 -1.70
N PRO A 81 -8.34 1.61 -1.47
CA PRO A 81 -9.43 2.49 -1.84
C PRO A 81 -9.31 3.90 -1.23
N GLU A 82 -8.88 4.00 0.02
CA GLU A 82 -8.75 5.25 0.78
C GLU A 82 -7.71 6.20 0.18
N LEU A 83 -6.65 5.63 -0.42
CA LEU A 83 -5.60 6.36 -1.11
C LEU A 83 -5.83 6.41 -2.63
N ASN A 84 -6.92 5.81 -3.14
CA ASN A 84 -7.20 5.62 -4.57
C ASN A 84 -6.01 5.04 -5.33
N ILE A 85 -5.31 4.09 -4.70
CA ILE A 85 -4.17 3.42 -5.32
C ILE A 85 -4.70 2.25 -6.14
N LYS A 86 -4.85 2.50 -7.45
CA LYS A 86 -5.12 1.47 -8.45
C LYS A 86 -3.81 0.91 -8.96
N ARG A 87 -3.73 -0.40 -9.12
CA ARG A 87 -2.54 -1.08 -9.64
C ARG A 87 -2.91 -2.21 -10.57
N ASP A 88 -2.16 -2.29 -11.64
CA ASP A 88 -2.25 -3.37 -12.60
C ASP A 88 -1.39 -4.55 -12.12
N VAL A 89 -2.01 -5.73 -12.08
CA VAL A 89 -1.38 -6.99 -11.70
C VAL A 89 -1.38 -7.89 -12.94
N PRO A 90 -0.21 -8.10 -13.57
CA PRO A 90 -0.10 -9.07 -14.64
C PRO A 90 -0.10 -10.49 -14.06
N ILE A 91 -0.96 -11.33 -14.63
CA ILE A 91 -1.03 -12.76 -14.36
C ILE A 91 -0.40 -13.47 -15.53
N VAL A 92 0.76 -14.08 -15.32
CA VAL A 92 1.49 -14.83 -16.33
C VAL A 92 1.08 -16.29 -16.26
N LEU A 93 0.81 -16.91 -17.41
CA LEU A 93 0.68 -18.36 -17.51
C LEU A 93 2.09 -18.94 -17.75
N ASP A 94 2.61 -19.69 -16.79
CA ASP A 94 3.99 -20.21 -16.83
C ASP A 94 4.05 -21.54 -17.59
N GLU A 95 3.17 -22.48 -17.25
CA GLU A 95 3.16 -23.83 -17.82
C GLU A 95 1.74 -24.43 -17.84
N VAL A 96 1.48 -25.31 -18.81
CA VAL A 96 0.28 -26.13 -18.88
C VAL A 96 0.69 -27.59 -19.03
N GLN A 97 0.46 -28.37 -17.98
CA GLN A 97 0.75 -29.81 -17.95
C GLN A 97 -0.50 -30.62 -18.25
N TYR A 98 -0.32 -31.73 -18.96
CA TYR A 98 -1.36 -32.69 -19.31
C TYR A 98 -0.99 -34.07 -18.79
N GLU A 99 -1.89 -34.69 -18.05
CA GLU A 99 -1.77 -36.06 -17.56
C GLU A 99 -3.03 -36.85 -17.89
N ASP A 100 -2.86 -38.06 -18.40
CA ASP A 100 -3.94 -39.00 -18.69
C ASP A 100 -3.71 -40.28 -17.89
N THR A 101 -4.47 -40.41 -16.81
CA THR A 101 -4.36 -41.57 -15.93
C THR A 101 -5.21 -42.71 -16.48
N TYR A 102 -4.53 -43.70 -17.08
CA TYR A 102 -5.12 -44.97 -17.49
C TYR A 102 -4.54 -46.10 -16.64
N ASP A 103 -5.16 -46.35 -15.50
CA ASP A 103 -4.84 -47.51 -14.67
C ASP A 103 -5.69 -48.67 -15.19
N GLY A 104 -5.08 -49.65 -15.85
CA GLY A 104 -5.73 -50.69 -16.70
C GLY A 104 -6.67 -51.68 -15.99
N GLU A 105 -7.20 -51.31 -14.83
CA GLU A 105 -8.12 -52.08 -14.01
C GLU A 105 -9.57 -51.68 -14.35
N PHE A 106 -10.40 -52.65 -14.74
CA PHE A 106 -11.77 -52.46 -15.27
C PHE A 106 -12.72 -51.62 -14.36
N ASN A 107 -12.36 -51.41 -13.10
CA ASN A 107 -13.17 -50.72 -12.10
C ASN A 107 -12.74 -49.27 -11.82
N LYS A 108 -11.60 -48.79 -12.32
CA LYS A 108 -11.18 -47.38 -12.13
C LYS A 108 -11.51 -46.54 -13.37
N ARG A 109 -12.14 -45.38 -13.14
CA ARG A 109 -12.50 -44.43 -14.20
C ARG A 109 -11.25 -43.68 -14.66
N ARG A 110 -11.01 -43.62 -15.98
CA ARG A 110 -10.00 -42.76 -16.62
C ARG A 110 -10.25 -41.31 -16.21
N ALA A 111 -9.20 -40.60 -15.83
CA ALA A 111 -9.24 -39.17 -15.54
C ALA A 111 -8.14 -38.45 -16.33
N VAL A 112 -8.57 -37.43 -17.06
CA VAL A 112 -7.70 -36.48 -17.75
C VAL A 112 -7.53 -35.27 -16.85
N ILE A 113 -6.28 -34.89 -16.61
CA ILE A 113 -5.89 -33.83 -15.70
C ILE A 113 -5.08 -32.80 -16.48
N TYR A 114 -5.54 -31.55 -16.45
CA TYR A 114 -4.73 -30.41 -16.84
C TYR A 114 -4.34 -29.61 -15.61
N THR A 115 -3.06 -29.27 -15.50
CA THR A 115 -2.53 -28.39 -14.46
C THR A 115 -1.97 -27.15 -15.13
N LEU A 116 -2.58 -26.00 -14.88
CA LEU A 116 -2.10 -24.71 -15.37
C LEU A 116 -1.42 -23.99 -14.21
N GLU A 117 -0.16 -23.61 -14.40
CA GLU A 117 0.64 -22.87 -13.43
C GLU A 117 0.67 -21.39 -13.79
N PHE A 118 0.36 -20.54 -12.81
CA PHE A 118 0.32 -19.10 -13.00
C PHE A 118 1.17 -18.37 -11.96
N THR A 119 1.69 -17.22 -12.38
CA THR A 119 2.35 -16.25 -11.53
C THR A 119 1.67 -14.89 -11.63
N ALA A 120 1.02 -14.45 -10.55
CA ALA A 120 0.52 -13.08 -10.44
C ALA A 120 1.55 -12.17 -9.78
N LYS A 121 1.98 -11.12 -10.49
CA LYS A 121 2.97 -10.16 -9.99
C LYS A 121 2.30 -9.01 -9.25
N THR A 122 2.12 -9.18 -7.95
CA THR A 122 1.42 -8.21 -7.10
C THR A 122 2.38 -7.33 -6.28
N TYR A 123 1.78 -6.34 -5.62
CA TYR A 123 2.41 -5.45 -4.66
C TYR A 123 1.62 -5.51 -3.36
N LEU A 124 2.26 -5.93 -2.28
CA LEU A 124 1.66 -5.97 -0.95
C LEU A 124 1.96 -4.66 -0.23
N TYR A 125 0.92 -4.07 0.33
CA TYR A 125 1.03 -2.82 1.08
C TYR A 125 1.06 -3.11 2.58
N GLY A 126 1.85 -2.33 3.31
CA GLY A 126 1.78 -2.32 4.77
C GLY A 126 0.46 -1.73 5.26
N PRO A 127 0.18 -1.83 6.58
CA PRO A 127 -0.98 -1.18 7.16
C PRO A 127 -0.93 0.33 6.93
N MET A 128 -2.06 0.91 6.54
CA MET A 128 -2.19 2.35 6.38
C MET A 128 -2.11 3.04 7.75
N ALA A 129 -1.31 4.10 7.83
CA ALA A 129 -1.18 4.91 9.05
C ALA A 129 -1.90 6.25 8.89
N GLN A 130 -2.29 6.83 10.03
CA GLN A 130 -2.92 8.15 10.09
C GLN A 130 -2.04 9.11 10.87
N SER A 131 -1.94 10.34 10.38
CA SER A 131 -1.27 11.43 11.08
C SER A 131 -2.14 12.68 11.03
N LYS A 132 -2.16 13.44 12.14
CA LYS A 132 -2.84 14.73 12.17
C LYS A 132 -1.99 15.77 11.45
N VAL A 133 -2.65 16.71 10.79
CA VAL A 133 -2.00 17.88 10.17
C VAL A 133 -1.37 18.72 11.27
N ILE A 134 -0.11 19.10 11.10
CA ILE A 134 0.56 20.05 12.00
C ILE A 134 0.07 21.46 11.65
N ARG A 135 -0.64 22.11 12.57
CA ARG A 135 -1.19 23.47 12.37
C ARG A 135 -0.45 24.56 13.13
N LYS A 136 0.39 24.21 14.11
CA LYS A 136 1.16 25.19 14.89
C LYS A 136 2.55 24.64 15.11
N SER A 137 3.55 25.43 14.73
CA SER A 137 4.94 25.23 15.16
C SER A 137 5.36 26.40 16.03
N GLN A 138 6.02 26.11 17.14
CA GLN A 138 6.56 27.10 18.08
C GLN A 138 8.01 26.74 18.35
N SER A 139 8.89 27.72 18.15
CA SER A 139 10.30 27.64 18.55
C SER A 139 10.58 28.77 19.51
N ASP A 140 11.12 28.42 20.68
CA ASP A 140 11.56 29.36 21.71
C ASP A 140 13.10 29.35 21.73
N ILE A 141 13.69 30.53 21.59
CA ILE A 141 15.14 30.74 21.72
C ILE A 141 15.39 31.26 23.13
N GLY A 142 16.30 30.61 23.85
CA GLY A 142 16.65 30.96 25.23
C GLY A 142 17.91 31.81 25.33
N THR A 143 18.01 32.55 26.44
CA THR A 143 19.15 33.44 26.75
C THR A 143 20.45 32.70 27.11
N SER A 144 20.37 31.41 27.42
CA SER A 144 21.49 30.56 27.85
C SER A 144 21.43 29.20 27.15
N THR A 145 22.39 28.30 27.41
CA THR A 145 22.34 26.88 27.00
C THR A 145 22.02 25.96 28.18
N ASP A 146 22.11 26.47 29.41
CA ASP A 146 21.88 25.70 30.64
C ASP A 146 20.41 25.76 31.05
N ALA A 147 19.85 24.61 31.45
CA ALA A 147 18.50 24.53 31.98
C ALA A 147 18.44 25.07 33.43
N PRO A 148 17.38 25.81 33.83
CA PRO A 148 16.20 26.16 33.05
C PRO A 148 16.40 27.40 32.17
N LEU A 149 16.05 27.27 30.90
CA LEU A 149 16.15 28.32 29.89
C LEU A 149 14.99 29.31 30.01
N SER A 150 15.28 30.58 30.27
CA SER A 150 14.34 31.68 30.06
C SER A 150 14.27 32.05 28.58
N ARG A 151 13.07 32.29 28.06
CA ARG A 151 12.88 32.63 26.64
C ARG A 151 13.29 34.09 26.38
N GLU A 152 13.88 34.35 25.22
CA GLU A 152 14.19 35.70 24.72
C GLU A 152 13.36 36.01 23.48
N GLU A 153 13.28 35.04 22.57
CA GLU A 153 12.53 35.14 21.32
C GLU A 153 11.60 33.95 21.15
N ARG A 154 10.38 34.21 20.68
CA ARG A 154 9.44 33.17 20.25
C ARG A 154 9.05 33.40 18.80
N ILE A 155 9.21 32.34 18.00
CA ILE A 155 8.72 32.28 16.63
C ILE A 155 7.53 31.31 16.62
N ILE A 156 6.36 31.84 16.26
CA ILE A 156 5.14 31.05 16.05
C ILE A 156 4.79 31.09 14.57
N VAL A 157 4.55 29.91 14.00
CA VAL A 157 4.09 29.75 12.62
C VAL A 157 2.75 29.01 12.65
N ILE A 158 1.71 29.66 12.11
CA ILE A 158 0.33 29.16 12.03
C ILE A 158 -0.17 29.41 10.58
N PRO A 159 -0.96 28.50 9.98
CA PRO A 159 -1.56 28.73 8.67
C PRO A 159 -2.55 29.91 8.72
N ASN A 160 -2.64 30.64 7.61
CA ASN A 160 -3.58 31.76 7.49
C ASN A 160 -4.49 31.54 6.27
N PRO A 161 -5.80 31.28 6.46
CA PRO A 161 -6.55 31.32 7.72
C PRO A 161 -6.29 30.11 8.63
N GLU A 162 -6.56 30.22 9.93
CA GLU A 162 -6.40 29.08 10.89
C GLU A 162 -7.32 27.88 10.58
N THR A 163 -8.35 28.11 9.75
CA THR A 163 -9.25 27.09 9.22
C THR A 163 -8.70 26.37 8.00
N ALA A 164 -7.50 26.72 7.52
CA ALA A 164 -6.88 26.08 6.36
C ALA A 164 -6.82 24.56 6.56
N ASN A 165 -7.21 23.86 5.49
CA ASN A 165 -7.09 22.42 5.42
C ASN A 165 -5.76 22.04 4.73
N ALA A 166 -5.43 20.76 4.74
CA ALA A 166 -4.15 20.33 4.22
C ALA A 166 -4.08 20.10 2.70
N ASP A 167 -5.21 20.26 2.00
CA ASP A 167 -5.29 20.32 0.54
C ASP A 167 -5.26 21.79 0.03
N ASP A 168 -5.34 22.78 0.92
CA ASP A 168 -5.32 24.20 0.56
C ASP A 168 -3.89 24.74 0.40
N ASP A 169 -3.65 25.53 -0.65
CA ASP A 169 -2.36 26.18 -0.94
C ASP A 169 -2.19 27.53 -0.21
N PHE A 170 -2.68 27.64 1.03
CA PHE A 170 -2.59 28.89 1.79
C PHE A 170 -1.19 29.08 2.39
N GLY A 171 -0.72 30.33 2.38
CA GLY A 171 0.52 30.73 3.04
C GLY A 171 0.45 30.64 4.57
N PHE A 172 1.61 30.82 5.21
CA PHE A 172 1.72 30.88 6.66
C PHE A 172 1.92 32.33 7.14
N THR A 173 1.40 32.65 8.32
CA THR A 173 1.76 33.88 9.02
C THR A 173 2.82 33.53 10.07
N THR A 174 3.95 34.23 10.01
CA THR A 174 5.00 34.14 11.03
C THR A 174 4.86 35.31 11.99
N LYS A 175 4.73 35.01 13.29
CA LYS A 175 4.81 36.01 14.35
C LYS A 175 6.10 35.82 15.13
N ILE A 176 6.92 36.87 15.13
CA ILE A 176 8.16 36.95 15.92
C ILE A 176 7.88 37.89 17.09
N SER A 177 8.06 37.40 18.31
CA SER A 177 7.86 38.16 19.54
C SER A 177 9.13 38.14 20.38
N PHE A 178 9.51 39.30 20.91
CA PHE A 178 10.63 39.47 21.84
C PHE A 178 10.09 39.64 23.26
N PHE A 179 10.74 39.01 24.24
CA PHE A 179 10.31 39.00 25.64
C PHE A 179 11.46 39.39 26.57
N ASP A 180 11.20 40.35 27.45
CA ASP A 180 12.12 40.78 28.52
C ASP A 180 11.69 40.23 29.90
N ASP A 181 10.67 39.37 29.94
CA ASP A 181 9.98 38.95 31.18
C ASP A 181 10.61 37.74 31.88
N THR A 182 11.66 37.13 31.30
CA THR A 182 12.35 35.93 31.82
C THR A 182 11.46 34.70 32.06
N LYS A 183 10.21 34.73 31.58
CA LYS A 183 9.24 33.64 31.78
C LYS A 183 9.47 32.47 30.83
N LYS A 184 8.92 31.31 31.14
CA LYS A 184 9.02 30.09 30.34
C LYS A 184 7.64 29.64 29.85
N TYR A 185 7.60 29.09 28.63
CA TYR A 185 6.40 28.42 28.15
C TYR A 185 6.13 27.14 28.95
N ASN A 186 4.98 27.07 29.60
CA ASN A 186 4.49 25.85 30.21
C ASN A 186 3.59 25.09 29.21
N PRO A 187 4.01 23.94 28.66
CA PRO A 187 3.23 23.21 27.65
C PRO A 187 1.97 22.55 28.22
N VAL A 188 1.82 22.48 29.55
CA VAL A 188 0.64 21.90 30.22
C VAL A 188 -0.44 22.94 30.45
N THR A 189 -0.07 24.13 30.97
CA THR A 189 -1.02 25.22 31.22
C THR A 189 -1.26 26.08 29.99
N GLY A 190 -0.32 26.11 29.05
CA GLY A 190 -0.36 26.98 27.87
C GLY A 190 -0.02 28.45 28.18
N GLU A 191 0.36 28.75 29.42
CA GLU A 191 0.72 30.09 29.90
C GLU A 191 2.25 30.23 30.02
N ASP A 192 2.69 31.48 30.14
CA ASP A 192 4.09 31.81 30.38
C ASP A 192 4.30 32.12 31.87
N GLU A 193 5.13 31.31 32.52
CA GLU A 193 5.38 31.28 33.98
C GLU A 193 6.87 31.37 34.32
#